data_AF-A0A223KLG3-F1
#
_entry.id   AF-A0A223KLG3-F1
#
_cell.length_a   1.000
_cell.length_b   1.000
_cell.length_c   1.000
_cell.angle_alpha   90.00
_cell.angle_beta   90.00
_cell.angle_gamma   90.00
#
_symmetry.space_group_name_H-M   'P 1'
#
loop_
_entity.id
_entity.type
_entity.pdbx_description
1 polymer ?
#
loop_
_entity_poly.entity_id
_entity_poly.type
_entity_poly.pdbx_seq_one_letter_code
_entity_poly.pdbx_strand_id
1 'polypeptide(L)'
;MYDYVLLLHIFLMISSIFLGYFFIVKYGQNVRTYQFHVLYSFTVLFFTWLLTFVCWFWLMRGHDIFLLIGGTLVTIVTALFCSLVLLASIVVKKNIIVEQNEKKLR
;
A
#
# COMPACT_ATOMS: atom_id res chain seq x y z
N MET A 1 26.79 -6.01 -0.98
CA MET A 1 26.02 -5.42 -2.12
C MET A 1 24.53 -5.68 -2.00
N TYR A 2 24.10 -6.92 -1.68
CA TYR A 2 22.67 -7.26 -1.54
C TYR A 2 21.93 -6.55 -0.40
N ASP A 3 22.60 -6.17 0.68
CA ASP A 3 21.98 -5.36 1.74
C ASP A 3 21.51 -3.99 1.24
N TYR A 4 22.25 -3.38 0.30
CA TYR A 4 21.83 -2.10 -0.31
C TYR A 4 20.61 -2.28 -1.22
N VAL A 5 20.46 -3.44 -1.87
CA VAL A 5 19.29 -3.76 -2.70
C VAL A 5 18.07 -3.99 -1.82
N LEU A 6 18.22 -4.71 -0.70
CA LEU A 6 17.17 -4.88 0.30
C LEU A 6 16.75 -3.53 0.90
N LEU A 7 17.72 -2.68 1.25
CA LEU A 7 17.48 -1.35 1.81
C LEU A 7 16.74 -0.44 0.81
N LEU A 8 17.12 -0.49 -0.47
CA LEU A 8 16.44 0.24 -1.54
C LEU A 8 14.98 -0.22 -1.69
N HIS A 9 14.72 -1.53 -1.59
CA HIS A 9 13.37 -2.09 -1.64
C HIS A 9 12.50 -1.61 -0.48
N ILE A 10 13.04 -1.64 0.73
CA ILE A 10 12.37 -1.12 1.92
C ILE A 10 12.07 0.37 1.75
N PHE A 11 13.01 1.15 1.21
CA PHE A 11 12.85 2.59 0.99
C PHE A 11 11.76 2.91 -0.06
N LEU A 12 11.72 2.14 -1.16
CA LEU A 12 10.69 2.24 -2.20
C LEU A 12 9.30 1.93 -1.65
N MET A 13 9.19 0.90 -0.81
CA MET A 13 7.94 0.55 -0.15
C MET A 13 7.47 1.66 0.81
N ILE A 14 8.33 2.15 1.70
CA ILE A 14 8.00 3.24 2.63
C ILE A 14 7.55 4.48 1.86
N SER A 15 8.25 4.83 0.78
CA SER A 15 7.91 5.99 -0.07
C SER A 15 6.53 5.83 -0.73
N SER A 16 6.20 4.63 -1.21
CA SER A 16 4.89 4.34 -1.81
C SER A 16 3.74 4.48 -0.81
N ILE A 17 3.95 4.06 0.44
CA ILE A 17 2.97 4.20 1.53
C ILE A 17 2.80 5.68 1.89
N PHE A 18 3.89 6.43 1.98
CA PHE A 18 3.87 7.86 2.31
C PHE A 18 3.12 8.68 1.25
N LEU A 19 3.37 8.40 -0.04
CA LEU A 19 2.64 9.01 -1.16
C LEU A 19 1.15 8.64 -1.12
N GLY A 20 0.83 7.38 -0.85
CA GLY A 20 -0.56 6.91 -0.71
C GLY A 20 -1.30 7.63 0.42
N TYR A 21 -0.67 7.79 1.58
CA TYR A 21 -1.22 8.52 2.73
C TYR A 21 -1.42 10.01 2.42
N PHE A 22 -0.40 10.68 1.87
CA PHE A 22 -0.48 12.10 1.52
C PHE A 22 -1.60 12.38 0.52
N PHE A 23 -1.80 11.49 -0.46
CA PHE A 23 -2.90 11.58 -1.42
C PHE A 23 -4.27 11.44 -0.76
N ILE A 24 -4.44 10.51 0.18
CA ILE A 24 -5.70 10.30 0.91
C ILE A 24 -6.05 11.54 1.75
N VAL A 25 -5.07 12.14 2.43
CA VAL A 25 -5.27 13.33 3.25
C VAL A 25 -5.67 14.54 2.40
N LYS A 26 -5.01 14.75 1.26
CA LYS A 26 -5.24 15.96 0.44
C LYS A 26 -6.56 15.93 -0.33
N TYR A 27 -7.00 14.75 -0.78
CA TYR A 27 -8.19 14.60 -1.64
C TYR A 27 -9.37 13.91 -0.92
N GLY A 28 -9.27 13.70 0.39
CA GLY A 28 -10.24 12.98 1.21
C GLY A 28 -11.61 13.64 1.40
N GLN A 29 -11.77 14.90 0.99
CA GLN A 29 -12.94 15.71 1.35
C GLN A 29 -14.20 15.41 0.51
N ASN A 30 -14.08 14.69 -0.60
CA ASN A 30 -15.18 14.52 -1.55
C ASN A 30 -15.54 13.04 -1.70
N VAL A 31 -16.70 12.62 -1.15
CA VAL A 31 -17.04 11.19 -0.91
C VAL A 31 -17.07 10.33 -2.18
N ARG A 32 -17.46 10.92 -3.33
CA ARG A 32 -17.47 10.21 -4.61
C ARG A 32 -16.06 10.03 -5.16
N THR A 33 -15.24 11.08 -5.08
CA THR A 33 -13.84 11.08 -5.52
C THR A 33 -12.96 10.24 -4.58
N TYR A 34 -13.30 10.16 -3.29
CA TYR A 34 -12.63 9.34 -2.30
C TYR A 34 -12.60 7.86 -2.68
N GLN A 35 -13.71 7.31 -3.19
CA GLN A 35 -13.76 5.90 -3.59
C GLN A 35 -12.86 5.62 -4.80
N PHE A 36 -12.88 6.50 -5.80
CA PHE A 36 -11.99 6.42 -6.96
C PHE A 36 -10.53 6.59 -6.56
N HIS A 37 -10.24 7.46 -5.59
CA HIS A 37 -8.87 7.67 -5.09
C HIS A 37 -8.36 6.48 -4.28
N VAL A 38 -9.16 5.92 -3.37
CA VAL A 38 -8.78 4.72 -2.60
C VAL A 38 -8.53 3.56 -3.56
N LEU A 39 -9.41 3.36 -4.55
CA LEU A 39 -9.22 2.32 -5.56
C LEU A 39 -7.94 2.57 -6.39
N TYR A 40 -7.72 3.80 -6.86
CA TYR A 40 -6.54 4.17 -7.64
C TYR A 40 -5.25 3.95 -6.85
N SER A 41 -5.16 4.50 -5.63
CA SER A 41 -4.01 4.31 -4.73
C SER A 41 -3.75 2.83 -4.43
N PHE A 42 -4.82 2.03 -4.31
CA PHE A 42 -4.69 0.59 -4.11
C PHE A 42 -4.15 -0.11 -5.36
N THR A 43 -4.64 0.20 -6.56
CA THR A 43 -4.08 -0.35 -7.80
C THR A 43 -2.61 0.02 -7.95
N VAL A 44 -2.22 1.25 -7.63
CA VAL A 44 -0.82 1.69 -7.69
C VAL A 44 0.03 0.90 -6.69
N LEU A 45 -0.42 0.76 -5.44
CA LEU A 45 0.28 -0.04 -4.42
C LEU A 45 0.41 -1.51 -4.83
N PHE A 46 -0.65 -2.11 -5.37
CA PHE A 46 -0.65 -3.50 -5.83
C PHE A 46 0.30 -3.72 -7.01
N PHE A 47 0.26 -2.86 -8.03
CA PHE A 47 1.17 -2.94 -9.17
C PHE A 47 2.62 -2.72 -8.76
N THR A 48 2.87 -1.75 -7.88
CA THR A 48 4.21 -1.49 -7.36
C THR A 48 4.72 -2.70 -6.60
N TRP A 49 3.89 -3.29 -5.73
CA TRP A 49 4.23 -4.52 -5.01
C TRP A 49 4.54 -5.68 -5.95
N LEU A 50 3.74 -5.89 -6.99
CA LEU A 50 3.89 -6.98 -7.94
C LEU A 50 5.19 -6.83 -8.75
N LEU A 51 5.50 -5.62 -9.24
CA LEU A 51 6.78 -5.29 -9.89
C LEU A 51 7.97 -5.52 -8.95
N THR A 52 7.85 -5.07 -7.72
CA THR A 52 8.87 -5.20 -6.66
C THR A 52 9.16 -6.66 -6.35
N PHE A 53 8.12 -7.50 -6.28
CA PHE A 53 8.22 -8.94 -6.06
C PHE A 53 8.86 -9.67 -7.26
N VAL A 54 8.39 -9.39 -8.48
CA VAL A 54 8.95 -9.99 -9.70
C VAL A 54 10.42 -9.62 -9.86
N CYS A 55 10.77 -8.35 -9.67
CA CYS A 55 12.14 -7.87 -9.78
C CYS A 55 13.03 -8.56 -8.73
N TRP A 56 12.56 -8.68 -7.48
CA TRP A 56 13.26 -9.39 -6.41
C TRP A 56 13.49 -10.88 -6.73
N PHE A 57 12.43 -11.56 -7.18
CA PHE A 57 12.49 -12.98 -7.51
C PHE A 57 13.50 -13.26 -8.63
N TRP A 58 13.54 -12.40 -9.66
CA TRP A 58 14.51 -12.51 -10.74
C TRP A 58 15.94 -12.19 -10.29
N LEU A 59 16.14 -11.16 -9.47
CA LEU A 59 17.45 -10.79 -8.93
C LEU A 59 18.04 -11.86 -8.01
N MET A 60 17.21 -12.57 -7.26
CA MET A 60 17.66 -13.60 -6.31
C MET A 60 17.69 -15.01 -6.91
N ARG A 61 17.33 -15.16 -8.19
CA ARG A 61 17.36 -16.45 -8.87
C ARG A 61 18.80 -16.93 -9.03
N GLY A 62 19.19 -17.91 -8.21
CA GLY A 62 20.55 -18.48 -8.20
C GLY A 62 21.46 -17.98 -7.08
N HIS A 63 20.93 -17.17 -6.15
CA HIS A 63 21.64 -16.71 -4.96
C HIS A 63 21.17 -17.41 -3.67
N ASP A 64 21.84 -17.12 -2.56
CA ASP A 64 21.62 -17.77 -1.27
C ASP A 64 20.15 -17.77 -0.83
N ILE A 65 19.69 -18.95 -0.40
CA ILE A 65 18.30 -19.20 0.03
C ILE A 65 17.87 -18.23 1.15
N PHE A 66 18.81 -17.81 2.02
CA PHE A 66 18.54 -16.86 3.09
C PHE A 66 18.09 -15.48 2.58
N LEU A 67 18.68 -14.99 1.48
CA LEU A 67 18.32 -13.71 0.88
C LEU A 67 16.95 -13.78 0.18
N LEU A 68 16.67 -14.91 -0.46
CA LEU A 68 15.33 -15.18 -1.03
C LEU A 68 14.25 -15.14 0.06
N ILE A 69 14.49 -15.83 1.19
CA ILE A 69 13.58 -15.87 2.35
C ILE A 69 13.40 -14.47 2.96
N GLY A 70 14.48 -13.71 3.13
CA GLY A 70 14.41 -12.35 3.69
C GLY A 70 13.54 -11.40 2.87
N GLY A 71 13.74 -11.35 1.55
CA GLY A 71 12.94 -10.46 0.70
C GLY A 71 11.51 -10.94 0.50
N THR A 72 11.27 -12.25 0.48
CA THR A 72 9.89 -12.78 0.50
C THR A 72 9.15 -12.40 1.78
N LEU A 73 9.83 -12.45 2.94
CA LEU A 73 9.27 -11.98 4.21
C LEU A 73 8.88 -10.50 4.16
N VAL A 74 9.76 -9.64 3.63
CA VAL A 74 9.48 -8.21 3.46
C VAL A 74 8.27 -7.99 2.55
N THR A 75 8.15 -8.73 1.43
CA THR A 75 6.98 -8.63 0.56
C THR A 75 5.68 -9.09 1.22
N ILE A 76 5.72 -10.11 2.07
CA ILE A 76 4.54 -10.57 2.84
C ILE A 76 4.12 -9.52 3.86
N VAL A 77 5.07 -8.97 4.63
CA VAL A 77 4.79 -7.91 5.61
C VAL A 77 4.16 -6.70 4.93
N THR A 78 4.65 -6.30 3.77
CA THR A 78 4.10 -5.16 3.03
C THR A 78 2.70 -5.45 2.47
N ALA A 79 2.43 -6.67 2.02
CA ALA A 79 1.09 -7.07 1.59
C ALA A 79 0.09 -7.00 2.77
N LEU A 80 0.50 -7.46 3.95
CA LEU A 80 -0.31 -7.35 5.18
C LEU A 80 -0.55 -5.90 5.56
N PHE A 81 0.47 -5.05 5.48
CA PHE A 81 0.35 -3.62 5.80
C PHE A 81 -0.59 -2.89 4.82
N CYS A 82 -0.49 -3.18 3.52
CA CYS A 82 -1.44 -2.66 2.52
C CYS A 82 -2.88 -3.11 2.81
N SER A 83 -3.08 -4.37 3.19
CA SER A 83 -4.41 -4.90 3.52
C SER A 83 -5.03 -4.20 4.73
N LEU A 84 -4.22 -3.89 5.76
CA LEU A 84 -4.66 -3.13 6.93
C LEU A 84 -5.06 -1.69 6.59
N VAL A 85 -4.28 -1.01 5.75
CA VAL A 85 -4.61 0.35 5.27
C VAL A 85 -5.92 0.34 4.49
N LEU A 86 -6.16 -0.70 3.69
CA LEU A 86 -7.40 -0.90 2.95
C LEU A 86 -8.59 -1.07 3.90
N LEU A 87 -8.47 -1.95 4.90
CA LEU A 87 -9.50 -2.15 5.92
C LEU A 87 -9.81 -0.84 6.66
N ALA A 88 -8.78 -0.11 7.07
CA ALA A 88 -8.91 1.19 7.73
C ALA A 88 -9.65 2.20 6.83
N SER A 89 -9.32 2.26 5.54
CA SER A 89 -10.00 3.15 4.59
C SER A 89 -11.49 2.82 4.40
N ILE A 90 -11.87 1.54 4.43
CA ILE A 90 -13.27 1.10 4.37
C ILE A 90 -14.03 1.51 5.64
N VAL A 91 -13.41 1.33 6.81
CA VAL A 91 -14.00 1.70 8.10
C VAL A 91 -14.21 3.22 8.19
N VAL A 92 -13.21 4.01 7.80
CA VAL A 92 -13.31 5.48 7.75
C VAL A 92 -14.40 5.93 6.79
N LYS A 93 -14.49 5.33 5.59
CA LYS A 93 -15.58 5.59 4.64
C LYS A 93 -16.96 5.32 5.24
N LYS A 94 -17.13 4.20 5.95
CA LYS A 94 -18.40 3.84 6.61
C LYS A 94 -18.81 4.92 7.60
N ASN A 95 -17.88 5.40 8.45
CA ASN A 95 -18.17 6.46 9.41
C ASN A 95 -18.55 7.79 8.74
N ILE A 96 -17.83 8.21 7.69
CA ILE A 96 -18.13 9.45 6.96
C ILE A 96 -19.54 9.41 6.33
N ILE A 97 -19.92 8.26 5.74
CA ILE A 97 -21.26 8.10 5.13
C ILE A 97 -22.37 8.16 6.20
N VAL A 98 -22.16 7.53 7.36
CA VAL A 98 -23.12 7.57 8.47
C VAL A 98 -23.29 9.01 8.96
N GLU A 99 -22.20 9.74 9.20
CA GLU A 99 -22.25 11.13 9.68
C GLU A 99 -22.93 12.08 8.66
N GLN A 100 -22.67 11.89 7.36
CA GLN A 100 -23.34 12.70 6.33
C GLN A 100 -24.84 12.42 6.23
N ASN A 101 -25.28 11.17 6.41
CA ASN A 101 -26.70 10.83 6.42
C ASN A 101 -27.43 11.38 7.65
N GLU A 102 -26.79 11.39 8.82
CA GLU A 102 -27.35 12.01 10.03
C GLU A 102 -27.48 13.54 9.89
N LYS A 103 -26.48 14.20 9.29
CA LYS A 103 -26.55 15.66 9.01
C LYS A 103 -27.64 16.04 8.02
N LYS A 104 -28.01 15.14 7.11
CA LYS A 104 -29.05 15.39 6.10
C LYS A 104 -30.48 15.19 6.62
N LEU A 105 -30.61 14.55 7.79
CA LEU A 105 -31.90 14.26 8.45
C LEU A 105 -32.32 15.34 9.47
N ARG A 106 -31.40 16.26 9.83
CA ARG A 106 -31.66 17.45 10.66
C ARG A 106 -31.85 18.68 9.78
#